data_AF-A0A7L9R3L1-F1
#
_entry.id   AF-A0A7L9R3L1-F1
#
_cell.length_a   1.000
_cell.length_b   1.000
_cell.length_c   1.000
_cell.angle_alpha   90.00
_cell.angle_beta   90.00
_cell.angle_gamma   90.00
#
_symmetry.space_group_name_H-M   'P 1'
#
loop_
_entity.id
_entity.type
_entity.pdbx_description
1 polymer ?
#
loop_
_entity_poly.entity_id
_entity_poly.type
_entity_poly.pdbx_seq_one_letter_code
_entity_poly.pdbx_strand_id
1 'polypeptide(L)'
;MVSVKEVLVVLVLVAAVAVSPADAVPTRHNRPRPQPRPRPGTCPDTSDVIGPCVITERNCLSDSQCAPGQKCCPIGCGRECLAVGPPYGNGRR
;
A
#
# COMPACT_ATOMS: atom_id res chain seq x y z
N MET A 1 35.90 -22.23 25.03
CA MET A 1 35.57 -21.47 26.25
C MET A 1 35.24 -20.05 25.81
N VAL A 2 33.97 -19.66 25.87
CA VAL A 2 33.57 -18.28 25.54
C VAL A 2 34.03 -17.40 26.70
N SER A 3 34.85 -16.39 26.43
CA SER A 3 35.31 -15.47 27.47
C SER A 3 34.17 -14.57 27.92
N VAL A 4 34.11 -14.22 29.20
CA VAL A 4 33.10 -13.29 29.76
C VAL A 4 33.06 -11.96 28.97
N LYS A 5 34.21 -11.54 28.43
CA LYS A 5 34.33 -10.35 27.58
C LYS A 5 33.61 -10.52 26.24
N GLU A 6 33.66 -11.70 25.63
CA GLU A 6 32.92 -12.00 24.40
C GLU A 6 31.41 -12.05 24.65
N VAL A 7 30.99 -12.65 25.77
CA VAL A 7 29.57 -12.66 26.19
C VAL A 7 29.05 -11.23 26.41
N LEU A 8 29.85 -10.38 27.07
CA LEU A 8 29.48 -8.98 27.31
C LEU A 8 29.40 -8.18 26.01
N VAL A 9 30.35 -8.36 25.08
CA VAL A 9 30.33 -7.70 23.77
C VAL A 9 29.10 -8.10 22.97
N VAL A 10 28.78 -9.40 22.92
CA VAL A 10 27.58 -9.90 22.22
C VAL A 10 26.30 -9.34 22.85
N LEU A 11 26.19 -9.32 24.18
CA LEU A 11 25.03 -8.76 24.87
C LEU A 11 24.83 -7.26 24.57
N VAL A 12 25.90 -6.46 24.57
CA VAL A 12 25.83 -5.03 24.28
C VAL A 12 25.41 -4.78 22.82
N LEU A 13 25.96 -5.54 21.86
CA LEU A 13 25.59 -5.42 20.45
C LEU A 13 24.14 -5.80 20.18
N VAL A 14 23.65 -6.89 20.78
CA VAL A 14 22.24 -7.31 20.65
C VAL A 14 21.29 -6.27 21.25
N ALA A 15 21.63 -5.73 22.43
CA ALA A 15 20.83 -4.68 23.06
C ALA A 15 20.79 -3.38 22.21
N ALA A 16 21.92 -3.00 21.59
CA ALA A 16 21.98 -1.80 20.74
C ALA A 16 21.09 -1.91 19.49
N VAL A 17 21.02 -3.10 18.87
CA VAL A 17 20.16 -3.33 17.70
C VAL A 17 18.67 -3.38 18.10
N ALA A 18 18.35 -4.03 19.22
CA ALA A 18 16.97 -4.19 19.69
C ALA A 18 16.34 -2.90 20.24
N VAL A 19 17.16 -1.93 20.68
CA VAL A 19 16.69 -0.64 21.25
C VAL A 19 16.76 0.49 20.21
N SER A 20 16.78 0.16 18.92
CA SER A 20 16.68 1.19 17.86
C SER A 20 15.33 1.95 18.01
N PRO A 21 15.32 3.26 18.25
CA PRO A 21 14.09 4.02 18.50
C PRO A 21 13.27 4.31 17.22
N ALA A 22 13.62 3.71 16.08
CA ALA A 22 12.95 3.93 14.80
C ALA A 22 11.53 3.32 14.74
N ASP A 23 11.20 2.38 15.63
CA ASP A 23 9.87 1.75 15.69
C ASP A 23 8.89 2.49 16.61
N ALA A 24 9.32 3.56 17.29
CA ALA A 24 8.40 4.51 17.90
C ALA A 24 7.81 5.44 16.81
N VAL A 25 7.31 4.89 15.71
CA VAL A 25 6.42 5.61 14.80
C VAL A 25 5.12 5.79 15.59
N PRO A 26 4.75 7.02 15.98
CA PRO A 26 3.40 7.24 16.47
C PRO A 26 2.50 6.96 15.28
N THR A 27 1.82 5.82 15.30
CA THR A 27 0.78 5.49 14.35
C THR A 27 -0.27 6.59 14.48
N ARG A 28 -0.23 7.58 13.58
CA ARG A 28 -1.28 8.59 13.40
C ARG A 28 -2.55 7.90 12.87
N HIS A 29 -3.14 7.01 13.66
CA HIS A 29 -4.33 6.23 13.29
C HIS A 29 -5.63 7.00 13.49
N ASN A 30 -5.59 8.23 14.02
CA ASN A 30 -6.80 8.97 14.35
C ASN A 30 -6.97 10.31 13.61
N ARG A 31 -6.15 10.60 12.58
CA ARG A 31 -6.45 11.71 11.67
C ARG A 31 -7.15 11.12 10.46
N PRO A 32 -8.43 11.47 10.19
CA PRO A 32 -9.06 11.15 8.92
C PRO A 32 -8.14 11.67 7.80
N ARG A 33 -7.60 10.77 6.98
CA ARG A 33 -6.83 11.17 5.81
C ARG A 33 -7.78 12.02 4.96
N PRO A 34 -7.41 13.25 4.55
CA PRO A 34 -8.20 13.99 3.59
C PRO A 34 -8.39 13.08 2.36
N GLN A 35 -9.61 12.58 2.16
CA GLN A 35 -9.88 11.67 1.05
C GLN A 35 -9.84 12.51 -0.22
N PRO A 36 -8.92 12.23 -1.16
CA PRO A 36 -8.94 12.89 -2.46
C PRO A 36 -10.31 12.64 -3.09
N ARG A 37 -10.96 13.71 -3.58
CA ARG A 37 -12.26 13.58 -4.23
C ARG A 37 -12.15 12.53 -5.35
N PRO A 38 -13.02 11.51 -5.39
CA PRO A 38 -13.01 10.53 -6.46
C PRO A 38 -13.18 11.21 -7.82
N ARG A 39 -12.37 10.83 -8.80
CA ARG A 39 -12.55 11.30 -10.18
C ARG A 39 -13.84 10.70 -10.77
N PRO A 40 -14.52 11.40 -11.69
CA PRO A 40 -15.69 10.86 -12.37
C PRO A 40 -15.35 9.58 -13.17
N GLY A 41 -16.34 8.73 -13.39
CA GLY A 41 -16.19 7.43 -14.06
C GLY A 41 -16.24 6.24 -13.10
N THR A 42 -16.40 5.04 -13.65
CA THR A 42 -16.60 3.79 -12.89
C THR A 42 -15.49 2.81 -13.21
N CYS A 43 -14.98 2.10 -12.19
CA CYS A 43 -14.01 1.04 -12.39
C CYS A 43 -14.67 -0.15 -13.10
N PRO A 44 -13.95 -0.88 -13.96
CA PRO A 44 -14.43 -2.13 -14.51
C PRO A 44 -14.66 -3.16 -13.39
N ASP A 45 -15.62 -4.05 -13.60
CA ASP A 45 -15.78 -5.21 -12.73
C ASP A 45 -14.62 -6.18 -12.94
N THR A 46 -13.91 -6.48 -11.86
CA THR A 46 -12.71 -7.33 -11.82
C THR A 46 -12.90 -8.52 -10.89
N SER A 47 -14.15 -8.81 -10.51
CA SER A 47 -14.51 -9.93 -9.63
C SER A 47 -14.07 -11.29 -10.18
N ASP A 48 -13.96 -11.41 -11.51
CA ASP A 48 -13.52 -12.63 -12.18
C ASP A 48 -11.98 -12.79 -12.26
N VAL A 49 -11.23 -11.77 -11.83
CA VAL A 49 -9.75 -11.78 -11.90
C VAL A 49 -9.19 -12.57 -10.72
N ILE A 50 -8.92 -13.85 -10.95
CA ILE A 50 -8.25 -14.74 -10.01
C ILE A 50 -6.76 -14.81 -10.37
N GLY A 51 -5.89 -14.43 -9.45
CA GLY A 51 -4.44 -14.45 -9.67
C GLY A 51 -3.66 -14.29 -8.36
N PRO A 52 -2.32 -14.47 -8.41
CA PRO A 52 -1.48 -14.21 -7.25
C PRO A 52 -1.66 -12.76 -6.80
N CYS A 53 -1.65 -12.56 -5.49
CA CYS A 53 -1.71 -11.22 -4.94
C CYS A 53 -0.37 -10.52 -5.13
N VAL A 54 -0.27 -9.68 -6.17
CA VAL A 54 0.96 -8.95 -6.49
C VAL A 54 0.77 -7.47 -6.21
N ILE A 55 1.35 -7.00 -5.10
CA ILE A 55 1.46 -5.58 -4.79
C ILE A 55 2.85 -5.11 -5.25
N THR A 56 2.89 -4.22 -6.23
CA THR A 56 4.13 -3.63 -6.77
C THR A 56 4.16 -2.13 -6.53
N GLU A 57 5.26 -1.47 -6.87
CA GLU A 57 5.38 0.01 -6.88
C GLU A 57 4.32 0.71 -7.76
N ARG A 58 3.64 -0.01 -8.66
CA ARG A 58 2.55 0.55 -9.48
C ARG A 58 1.21 0.60 -8.75
N ASN A 59 1.12 0.05 -7.53
CA ASN A 59 -0.08 0.16 -6.72
C ASN A 59 -0.39 1.63 -6.42
N CYS A 60 -1.65 1.99 -6.56
CA CYS A 60 -2.16 3.28 -6.19
C CYS A 60 -3.06 3.17 -4.96
N LEU A 61 -3.12 4.23 -4.15
CA LEU A 61 -4.07 4.32 -3.02
C LEU A 61 -5.28 5.19 -3.35
N SER A 62 -5.12 6.13 -4.27
CA SER A 62 -6.12 7.13 -4.62
C SER A 62 -5.98 7.58 -6.06
N ASP A 63 -7.07 8.10 -6.61
CA ASP A 63 -7.10 8.66 -7.97
C ASP A 63 -6.00 9.71 -8.18
N SER A 64 -5.70 10.54 -7.17
CA SER A 64 -4.66 11.57 -7.26
C SER A 64 -3.25 11.07 -7.65
N GLN A 65 -2.98 9.76 -7.53
CA GLN A 65 -1.70 9.15 -7.91
C GLN A 65 -1.65 8.74 -9.39
N CYS A 66 -2.80 8.65 -10.07
CA CYS A 66 -2.84 8.28 -11.49
C CYS A 66 -2.93 9.51 -12.39
N ALA A 67 -2.58 9.31 -13.66
CA ALA A 67 -2.66 10.34 -14.69
C ALA A 67 -4.11 10.86 -14.89
N PRO A 68 -4.29 12.03 -15.52
CA PRO A 68 -5.61 12.53 -15.90
C PRO A 68 -6.40 11.48 -16.69
N GLY A 69 -7.70 11.34 -16.40
CA GLY A 69 -8.58 10.36 -17.06
C GLY A 69 -8.48 8.92 -16.53
N GLN A 70 -7.64 8.66 -15.53
CA GLN A 70 -7.54 7.34 -14.90
C GLN A 70 -8.26 7.29 -13.55
N LYS A 71 -8.47 6.11 -12.99
CA LYS A 71 -8.87 5.91 -11.58
C LYS A 71 -8.06 4.79 -10.97
N CYS A 72 -7.90 4.87 -9.65
CA CYS A 72 -7.26 3.84 -8.88
C CYS A 72 -8.27 2.73 -8.58
N CYS A 73 -8.26 1.69 -9.40
CA CYS A 73 -9.27 0.64 -9.39
C CYS A 73 -8.78 -0.66 -8.76
N PRO A 74 -9.65 -1.40 -8.04
CA PRO A 74 -9.29 -2.71 -7.51
C PRO A 74 -9.11 -3.73 -8.64
N ILE A 75 -8.01 -4.48 -8.58
CA ILE A 75 -7.72 -5.61 -9.47
C ILE A 75 -7.29 -6.78 -8.57
N GLY A 76 -8.17 -7.78 -8.39
CA GLY A 76 -7.93 -8.87 -7.44
C GLY A 76 -7.71 -8.32 -6.02
N CYS A 77 -6.56 -8.64 -5.41
CA CYS A 77 -6.19 -8.11 -4.08
C CYS A 77 -5.59 -6.68 -4.11
N GLY A 78 -5.15 -6.22 -5.28
CA GLY A 78 -4.36 -5.00 -5.45
C GLY A 78 -5.16 -3.86 -6.07
N ARG A 79 -4.47 -2.78 -6.41
CA ARG A 79 -5.04 -1.63 -7.12
C ARG A 79 -4.12 -1.17 -8.23
N GLU A 80 -4.71 -0.72 -9.34
CA GLU A 80 -3.98 -0.20 -10.48
C GLU A 80 -4.69 1.01 -11.08
N CYS A 81 -3.90 1.87 -11.73
CA CYS A 81 -4.40 3.04 -12.45
C CYS A 81 -4.99 2.62 -13.81
N LEU A 82 -6.31 2.63 -13.90
CA LEU A 82 -7.04 2.26 -15.12
C LEU A 82 -7.66 3.48 -15.78
N ALA A 83 -7.61 3.55 -17.11
CA ALA A 83 -8.42 4.51 -17.85
C ALA A 83 -9.90 4.20 -17.62
N VAL A 84 -10.67 5.17 -17.14
CA VAL A 84 -12.12 5.04 -17.03
C VAL A 84 -12.78 5.84 -18.14
N GLY A 85 -13.76 5.23 -18.80
CA GLY A 85 -14.57 5.94 -19.77
C GLY A 85 -15.37 7.08 -19.10
N PRO A 86 -15.94 8.01 -19.91
CA PRO A 86 -16.92 8.98 -19.42
C PRO A 86 -18.09 8.27 -18.70
N PRO A 87 -18.86 8.99 -17.86
CA PRO A 87 -19.75 8.43 -16.83
C PRO A 87 -21.01 7.68 -17.32
N TYR A 88 -21.03 7.15 -18.54
CA TYR A 88 -22.14 6.36 -19.06
C TYR A 88 -21.68 4.92 -19.27
N GLY A 89 -22.13 4.07 -18.34
CA GLY A 89 -21.84 2.64 -18.33
C GLY A 89 -22.16 1.97 -19.66
N ASN A 90 -21.28 1.07 -20.08
CA ASN A 90 -21.59 0.15 -21.16
C ASN A 90 -22.33 -1.03 -20.53
N GLY A 91 -23.67 -0.97 -20.55
CA GLY A 91 -24.52 -2.12 -20.28
C GLY A 91 -24.15 -3.22 -21.26
N ARG A 92 -23.49 -4.26 -20.76
CA ARG A 92 -23.23 -5.48 -21.52
C ARG A 92 -24.59 -6.12 -21.83
N ARG A 93 -24.84 -6.37 -23.12
CA ARG A 93 -25.89 -7.28 -23.59
C ARG A 93 -25.53 -8.72 -23.20
#